data_AF-K1RL64-F1
#
_entry.id   AF-K1RL64-F1
#
_cell.length_a   1.000
_cell.length_b   1.000
_cell.length_c   1.000
_cell.angle_alpha   90.00
_cell.angle_beta   90.00
_cell.angle_gamma   90.00
#
_symmetry.space_group_name_H-M   'P 1'
#
loop_
_entity.id
_entity.type
_entity.pdbx_description
1 polymer ?
#
loop_
_entity_poly.entity_id
_entity_poly.type
_entity_poly.pdbx_seq_one_letter_code
_entity_poly.pdbx_strand_id
1 'polypeptide(L)'
;FDDEVGILLNGNGKFEGLPLNRALYDDHGQVYDAIAGTFLVVGLTEDDFTSLTPEQIEKFKEKYQSPEIFTLFNGELHVMKMPPEEEKEQKESRKNDAKQKNPAKKKNRSGDAR
;
A
#
# COMPACT_ATOMS: atom_id res chain seq x y z
N PHE A 1 -15.22 -8.06 5.53
CA PHE A 1 -14.27 -8.96 6.23
C PHE A 1 -15.07 -9.72 7.25
N ASP A 2 -14.68 -10.96 7.56
CA ASP A 2 -15.30 -11.68 8.68
C ASP A 2 -14.70 -11.23 10.03
N ASP A 3 -13.53 -10.58 10.01
CA ASP A 3 -12.91 -9.97 11.19
C ASP A 3 -13.41 -8.54 11.43
N GLU A 4 -13.37 -8.08 12.69
CA GLU A 4 -13.65 -6.70 13.11
C GLU A 4 -12.53 -5.73 12.68
N VAL A 5 -12.42 -5.52 11.37
CA VAL A 5 -11.43 -4.62 10.78
C VAL A 5 -12.03 -3.72 9.70
N GLY A 6 -11.43 -2.54 9.54
CA GLY A 6 -11.76 -1.57 8.51
C GLY A 6 -10.58 -1.31 7.56
N ILE A 7 -10.90 -0.75 6.39
CA ILE A 7 -9.92 -0.13 5.50
C ILE A 7 -10.11 1.38 5.53
N LEU A 8 -9.03 2.11 5.81
CA LEU A 8 -8.97 3.56 5.61
C LEU A 8 -8.19 3.86 4.33
N LEU A 9 -8.77 4.68 3.45
CA LEU A 9 -8.20 5.03 2.16
C LEU A 9 -8.55 6.46 1.77
N ASN A 10 -7.85 7.01 0.78
CA ASN A 10 -8.26 8.27 0.14
C ASN A 10 -9.41 7.99 -0.84
N GLY A 11 -10.62 8.42 -0.49
CA GLY A 11 -11.81 8.26 -1.33
C GLY A 11 -11.71 8.94 -2.71
N ASN A 12 -10.87 9.96 -2.84
CA ASN A 12 -10.64 10.67 -4.11
C ASN A 12 -9.47 10.09 -4.91
N GLY A 13 -8.80 9.04 -4.43
CA GLY A 13 -7.52 8.59 -4.98
C GLY A 13 -7.54 8.31 -6.48
N LYS A 14 -8.63 7.74 -7.01
CA LYS A 14 -8.77 7.49 -8.46
C LYS A 14 -8.90 8.78 -9.26
N PHE A 15 -9.71 9.73 -8.76
CA PHE A 15 -9.93 11.02 -9.41
C PHE A 15 -8.68 11.90 -9.37
N GLU A 16 -7.86 11.75 -8.33
CA GLU A 16 -6.55 12.40 -8.20
C GLU A 16 -5.45 11.71 -9.03
N GLY A 17 -5.76 10.60 -9.71
CA GLY A 17 -4.79 9.86 -10.53
C GLY A 17 -3.74 9.10 -9.72
N LEU A 18 -4.04 8.75 -8.46
CA LEU A 18 -3.14 7.91 -7.66
C LEU A 18 -3.05 6.50 -8.27
N PRO A 19 -1.89 5.83 -8.14
CA PRO A 19 -1.70 4.49 -8.69
C PRO A 19 -2.63 3.47 -8.02
N LEU A 20 -3.18 2.54 -8.81
CA LEU A 20 -3.93 1.40 -8.29
C LEU A 20 -3.03 0.55 -7.39
N ASN A 21 -3.58 0.09 -6.27
CA ASN A 21 -2.83 -0.61 -5.22
C ASN A 21 -3.42 -1.98 -4.89
N ARG A 22 -4.74 -2.08 -4.76
CA ARG A 22 -5.39 -3.34 -4.37
C ARG A 22 -6.74 -3.54 -5.05
N ALA A 23 -6.94 -4.67 -5.68
CA ALA A 23 -8.21 -5.05 -6.27
C ALA A 23 -9.22 -5.42 -5.19
N LEU A 24 -10.48 -5.08 -5.46
CA LEU A 24 -11.65 -5.47 -4.68
C LEU A 24 -12.44 -6.48 -5.50
N TYR A 25 -12.76 -7.60 -4.86
CA TYR A 25 -13.40 -8.75 -5.48
C TYR A 25 -14.81 -8.91 -4.92
N ASP A 26 -15.75 -9.27 -5.79
CA ASP A 26 -17.10 -9.64 -5.39
C ASP A 26 -17.16 -11.08 -4.85
N ASP A 27 -18.36 -11.53 -4.50
CA ASP A 27 -18.59 -12.88 -3.96
C ASP A 27 -18.29 -14.00 -4.99
N HIS A 28 -18.17 -13.66 -6.28
CA HIS A 28 -17.80 -14.58 -7.35
C HIS A 28 -16.30 -14.56 -7.65
N GLY A 29 -15.52 -13.75 -6.94
CA GLY A 29 -14.08 -13.59 -7.17
C GLY A 29 -13.75 -12.74 -8.39
N GLN A 30 -14.71 -11.97 -8.93
CA GLN A 30 -14.49 -11.04 -10.02
C GLN A 30 -14.10 -9.66 -9.48
N VAL A 31 -13.18 -8.98 -10.17
CA VAL A 31 -12.77 -7.62 -9.79
C VAL A 31 -13.90 -6.66 -10.13
N TYR A 32 -14.51 -6.05 -9.12
CA TYR A 32 -15.53 -5.02 -9.33
C TYR A 32 -14.98 -3.61 -9.16
N ASP A 33 -13.89 -3.45 -8.39
CA ASP A 33 -13.25 -2.16 -8.16
C ASP A 33 -11.78 -2.29 -7.72
N ALA A 34 -11.06 -1.18 -7.58
CA ALA A 34 -9.70 -1.14 -7.04
C ALA A 34 -9.44 0.08 -6.14
N ILE A 35 -8.66 -0.11 -5.09
CA ILE A 35 -8.15 0.96 -4.24
C ILE A 35 -7.03 1.70 -4.97
N ALA A 36 -7.10 3.03 -5.02
CA ALA A 36 -6.05 3.89 -5.54
C ALA A 36 -5.30 4.59 -4.40
N GLY A 37 -3.97 4.53 -4.44
CA GLY A 37 -3.09 5.10 -3.42
C GLY A 37 -2.89 4.20 -2.20
N THR A 38 -2.25 4.76 -1.17
CA THR A 38 -2.00 4.07 0.10
C THR A 38 -3.31 3.86 0.86
N PHE A 39 -3.43 2.71 1.50
CA PHE A 39 -4.53 2.40 2.42
C PHE A 39 -3.98 1.82 3.73
N LEU A 40 -4.80 1.84 4.76
CA LEU A 40 -4.51 1.28 6.08
C LEU A 40 -5.55 0.24 6.44
N VAL A 41 -5.11 -0.84 7.09
CA VAL A 41 -6.01 -1.78 7.77
C VAL A 41 -6.02 -1.41 9.25
N VAL A 42 -7.21 -1.25 9.81
CA VAL A 42 -7.42 -0.82 11.20
C VAL A 42 -8.34 -1.79 11.92
N GLY A 43 -8.17 -1.97 13.23
CA GLY A 43 -9.13 -2.70 14.04
C GLY A 43 -10.38 -1.85 14.27
N LEU A 44 -11.51 -2.49 14.50
CA LEU A 44 -12.77 -1.84 14.85
C LEU A 44 -13.20 -2.24 16.26
N THR A 45 -13.81 -1.29 16.98
CA THR A 45 -14.69 -1.54 18.12
C THR A 45 -16.12 -1.21 17.70
N GLU A 46 -17.08 -1.31 18.62
CA GLU A 46 -18.49 -0.95 18.33
C GLU A 46 -18.63 0.49 17.81
N ASP A 47 -17.81 1.43 18.32
CA ASP A 47 -17.98 2.86 18.08
C ASP A 47 -16.71 3.59 17.57
N ASP A 48 -15.55 2.94 17.49
CA ASP A 48 -14.28 3.62 17.12
C ASP A 48 -13.25 2.67 16.46
N PHE A 49 -12.12 3.23 16.04
CA PHE A 49 -10.95 2.48 15.59
C PHE A 49 -10.10 1.98 16.76
N THR A 50 -9.49 0.81 16.58
CA THR A 50 -8.52 0.24 17.50
C THR A 50 -7.31 -0.33 16.77
N SER A 51 -6.31 -0.76 17.55
CA SER A 51 -5.14 -1.45 17.02
C SER A 51 -5.51 -2.88 16.60
N LEU A 52 -4.86 -3.38 15.56
CA LEU A 52 -4.97 -4.79 15.17
C LEU A 52 -4.35 -5.69 16.24
N THR A 53 -4.97 -6.83 16.50
CA THR A 53 -4.36 -7.91 17.30
C THR A 53 -3.14 -8.50 16.58
N PRO A 54 -2.19 -9.13 17.29
CA PRO A 54 -1.04 -9.79 16.65
C PRO A 54 -1.44 -10.77 15.54
N GLU A 55 -2.52 -11.52 15.75
CA GLU A 55 -3.07 -12.48 14.79
C GLU A 55 -3.61 -11.79 13.53
N GLN A 56 -4.35 -10.68 13.71
CA GLN A 56 -4.81 -9.86 12.58
C GLN A 56 -3.63 -9.23 11.83
N ILE A 57 -2.59 -8.76 12.52
CA ILE A 57 -1.39 -8.21 11.88
C ILE A 57 -0.74 -9.25 10.97
N GLU A 58 -0.53 -10.48 11.45
CA GLU A 58 0.06 -11.55 10.66
C GLU A 58 -0.82 -11.89 9.45
N LYS A 59 -2.12 -12.09 9.66
CA LYS A 59 -3.11 -12.39 8.62
C LYS A 59 -3.13 -11.33 7.51
N PHE A 60 -3.23 -10.05 7.87
CA PHE A 60 -3.33 -8.97 6.89
C PHE A 60 -1.99 -8.61 6.25
N LYS A 61 -0.88 -8.84 6.95
CA LYS A 61 0.44 -8.78 6.36
C LYS A 61 0.59 -9.84 5.27
N GLU A 62 0.20 -11.09 5.54
CA GLU A 62 0.25 -12.14 4.53
C GLU A 62 -0.67 -11.83 3.33
N LYS A 63 -1.88 -11.33 3.60
CA LYS A 63 -2.85 -10.96 2.57
C LYS A 63 -2.36 -9.84 1.63
N TYR A 64 -1.72 -8.79 2.18
CA TYR A 64 -1.42 -7.57 1.44
C TYR A 64 0.07 -7.33 1.15
N GLN A 65 0.98 -8.17 1.63
CA GLN A 65 2.42 -7.99 1.40
C GLN A 65 2.81 -8.06 -0.09
N SER A 66 2.12 -8.87 -0.88
CA SER A 66 2.42 -9.04 -2.31
C SER A 66 1.77 -7.91 -3.11
N PRO A 67 2.55 -7.13 -3.88
CA PRO A 67 2.00 -6.14 -4.79
C PRO A 67 1.10 -6.78 -5.86
N GLU A 68 0.16 -6.00 -6.38
CA GLU A 68 -0.66 -6.36 -7.53
C GLU A 68 -0.31 -5.49 -8.73
N ILE A 69 -0.33 -6.09 -9.91
CA ILE A 69 -0.17 -5.43 -11.20
C ILE A 69 -1.55 -5.31 -11.83
N PHE A 70 -1.88 -4.11 -12.26
CA PHE A 70 -3.13 -3.78 -12.93
C PHE A 70 -2.83 -3.54 -14.41
N THR A 71 -3.46 -4.30 -15.31
CA THR A 71 -3.28 -4.16 -16.76
C THR A 71 -4.63 -4.01 -17.42
N LEU A 72 -4.81 -2.94 -18.18
CA LEU A 72 -6.00 -2.77 -19.02
C LEU A 72 -5.72 -3.43 -20.36
N PHE A 73 -6.45 -4.50 -20.69
CA PHE A 73 -6.31 -5.23 -21.95
C PHE A 73 -7.69 -5.46 -22.56
N ASN A 74 -7.87 -5.10 -23.84
CA ASN A 74 -9.16 -5.18 -24.53
C ASN A 74 -10.34 -4.49 -23.82
N GLY A 75 -10.07 -3.46 -23.01
CA GLY A 75 -11.10 -2.77 -22.22
C GLY A 75 -11.48 -3.47 -20.92
N GLU A 76 -10.84 -4.61 -20.60
CA GLU A 76 -10.99 -5.32 -19.33
C GLU A 76 -9.79 -5.04 -18.40
N LEU A 77 -10.08 -4.87 -17.11
CA LEU A 77 -9.07 -4.69 -16.09
C LEU A 77 -8.61 -6.06 -15.58
N HIS A 78 -7.38 -6.43 -15.91
CA HIS A 78 -6.72 -7.62 -15.39
C HIS A 78 -5.87 -7.29 -14.17
N VAL A 79 -5.93 -8.17 -13.17
CA VAL A 79 -5.16 -8.07 -11.94
C VAL A 79 -4.37 -9.35 -11.75
N MET A 80 -3.06 -9.21 -11.53
CA MET A 80 -2.18 -10.33 -11.21
C MET A 80 -1.28 -10.00 -10.03
N LYS A 81 -0.99 -10.99 -9.19
CA LYS A 81 0.05 -10.84 -8.18
C LYS A 81 1.38 -10.62 -8.89
N MET A 82 2.16 -9.66 -8.40
CA MET A 82 3.47 -9.37 -8.95
C MET A 82 4.35 -10.63 -8.90
N PRO A 83 4.98 -11.02 -10.03
CA PRO A 83 5.94 -12.12 -10.03
C PRO A 83 7.11 -11.82 -9.06
N PRO A 84 7.71 -12.85 -8.45
CA PRO A 84 8.79 -12.66 -7.47
C PRO A 84 10.04 -11.95 -8.02
N GLU A 85 10.29 -12.05 -9.32
CA GLU A 85 11.45 -11.42 -9.98
C GLU A 85 11.24 -9.90 -10.08
N GLU A 86 10.09 -9.46 -10.58
CA GLU A 86 9.71 -8.04 -10.68
C GLU A 86 9.59 -7.38 -9.30
N GLU A 87 9.14 -8.14 -8.28
CA GLU A 87 9.05 -7.65 -6.91
C GLU A 87 10.43 -7.27 -6.34
N LYS A 88 11.48 -8.04 -6.67
CA LYS A 88 12.86 -7.75 -6.22
C LYS A 88 13.38 -6.47 -6.86
N GLU A 89 13.20 -6.31 -8.17
CA GLU A 89 13.65 -5.13 -8.91
C GLU A 89 12.96 -3.85 -8.41
N GLN A 90 11.65 -3.90 -8.16
CA GLN A 90 10.93 -2.74 -7.60
C GLN A 90 11.35 -2.40 -6.17
N LYS A 91 11.67 -3.40 -5.34
CA LYS A 91 12.17 -3.14 -3.97
C LYS A 91 13.54 -2.46 -4.02
N GLU A 92 14.37 -2.79 -5.00
CA GLU A 92 15.67 -2.15 -5.21
C GLU A 92 15.53 -0.72 -5.74
N SER A 93 14.65 -0.48 -6.73
CA SER A 93 14.41 0.87 -7.25
C SER A 93 13.85 1.81 -6.18
N ARG A 94 12.85 1.36 -5.39
CA ARG A 94 12.29 2.14 -4.27
C ARG A 94 13.34 2.49 -3.20
N LYS A 95 14.29 1.59 -2.90
CA LYS A 95 15.40 1.86 -1.98
C LYS A 95 16.35 2.93 -2.53
N ASN A 96 16.58 2.94 -3.83
CA ASN A 96 17.44 3.92 -4.49
C ASN A 96 16.78 5.31 -4.53
N ASP A 97 15.48 5.38 -4.81
CA ASP A 97 14.70 6.63 -4.78
C ASP A 97 14.64 7.25 -3.38
N ALA A 98 14.43 6.43 -2.34
CA ALA A 98 14.42 6.88 -0.95
C ALA A 98 15.79 7.44 -0.51
N LYS A 99 16.90 6.90 -1.02
CA LYS A 99 18.26 7.41 -0.76
C LYS A 99 18.54 8.74 -1.47
N GLN A 100 18.00 8.96 -2.67
CA GLN A 100 18.17 10.23 -3.39
C GLN A 100 17.33 11.37 -2.80
N LYS A 101 16.14 11.08 -2.25
CA LYS A 101 15.25 12.10 -1.66
C LYS A 101 15.65 12.56 -0.25
N ASN A 102 16.56 11.85 0.43
CA ASN A 102 17.13 12.26 1.72
C ASN A 102 18.66 12.48 1.63
N PRO A 103 19.14 13.58 1.02
CA PRO A 103 20.51 14.00 1.24
C PRO A 103 20.60 14.52 2.68
N ALA A 104 21.37 13.83 3.51
CA ALA A 104 21.58 14.19 4.90
C ALA A 104 21.83 15.70 5.07
N LYS A 105 21.09 16.35 5.99
CA LYS A 105 21.46 17.63 6.61
C LYS A 105 22.88 17.48 7.18
N LYS A 106 23.91 17.77 6.38
CA LYS A 106 25.27 18.05 6.89
C LYS A 106 25.18 19.37 7.65
N LYS A 107 24.92 19.25 8.95
CA LYS A 107 24.96 20.33 9.92
C LYS A 107 26.43 20.73 10.09
N ASN A 108 26.92 21.67 9.27
CA ASN A 108 28.20 22.32 9.53
C ASN A 108 28.00 23.22 10.75
N ARG A 109 28.31 22.71 11.95
CA ARG A 109 28.63 23.55 13.11
C ARG A 109 30.04 24.06 12.90
N SER A 110 30.20 25.16 12.19
CA SER A 110 31.40 25.99 12.34
C SER A 110 31.29 26.66 13.71
N GLY A 111 32.13 26.23 14.63
CA GLY A 111 32.35 26.95 15.87
C GLY A 111 32.97 28.30 15.55
N ASP A 112 32.36 29.36 16.07
CA ASP A 112 33.09 30.59 16.36
C ASP A 112 32.75 30.94 17.81
N ALA A 113 33.69 30.62 18.68
CA ALA A 113 33.78 31.18 20.01
C ALA A 113 35.18 31.79 20.10
N ARG A 114 35.25 33.10 19.90
CA ARG A 114 36.25 34.01 20.45
C ARG A 114 35.73 35.43 20.39
#